data_AF-A0A956ZMD0-F1
#
_entry.id   AF-A0A956ZMD0-F1
#
_cell.length_a   1.000
_cell.length_b   1.000
_cell.length_c   1.000
_cell.angle_alpha   90.00
_cell.angle_beta   90.00
_cell.angle_gamma   90.00
#
_symmetry.space_group_name_H-M   'P 1'
#
loop_
_entity.id
_entity.type
_entity.pdbx_description
1 polymer ?
#
loop_
_entity_poly.entity_id
_entity_poly.type
_entity_poly.pdbx_seq_one_letter_code
_entity_poly.pdbx_strand_id
1 'polypeptide(L)' 'MGWMSLRQAANYYGIPPRTLSRWIEAGLACHERAERRGEAMRVWGPDVARLAEHYEPGAGRGKLERLREAAFPG' A
#
# COMPACT_ATOMS: atom_id res chain seq x y z
N MET A 1 -9.49 -1.92 -11.59
CA MET A 1 -8.89 -0.89 -10.70
C MET A 1 -7.49 -0.57 -11.22
N GLY A 2 -7.04 0.69 -11.17
CA GLY A 2 -5.78 1.13 -11.79
C GLY A 2 -4.83 1.86 -10.83
N TRP A 3 -3.88 2.61 -11.39
CA TRP A 3 -2.99 3.50 -10.63
C TRP A 3 -3.77 4.60 -9.92
N MET A 4 -3.44 4.85 -8.66
CA MET A 4 -4.07 5.89 -7.85
C MET A 4 -3.07 6.61 -6.96
N SER A 5 -3.40 7.83 -6.56
CA SER A 5 -2.55 8.58 -5.63
C SER A 5 -2.51 7.91 -4.26
N LEU A 6 -1.44 8.12 -3.50
CA LEU A 6 -1.37 7.65 -2.10
C LEU A 6 -2.54 8.18 -1.26
N ARG A 7 -2.96 9.42 -1.51
CA ARG A 7 -4.09 10.04 -0.80
C ARG A 7 -5.41 9.36 -1.13
N GLN A 8 -5.62 9.05 -2.41
CA GLN A 8 -6.82 8.35 -2.86
C GLN A 8 -6.87 6.93 -2.30
N ALA A 9 -5.75 6.19 -2.38
CA ALA A 9 -5.65 4.85 -1.79
C ALA A 9 -5.91 4.89 -0.28
N ALA A 10 -5.32 5.85 0.43
CA ALA A 10 -5.50 5.98 1.87
C ALA A 10 -6.97 6.19 2.27
N ASN A 11 -7.64 7.10 1.57
CA ASN A 11 -9.06 7.38 1.82
C ASN A 11 -9.95 6.19 1.42
N TYR A 12 -9.66 5.54 0.29
CA TYR A 12 -10.49 4.47 -0.23
C TYR A 12 -10.43 3.21 0.63
N TYR A 13 -9.24 2.81 1.06
CA TYR A 13 -9.03 1.58 1.84
C TYR A 13 -8.95 1.81 3.35
N GLY A 14 -9.06 3.05 3.83
CA GLY A 14 -8.93 3.38 5.26
C GLY A 14 -7.52 3.11 5.82
N ILE A 15 -6.49 3.10 4.97
CA ILE A 15 -5.11 2.80 5.36
C ILE A 15 -4.32 4.11 5.46
N PRO A 16 -3.59 4.36 6.57
CA PRO A 16 -2.79 5.58 6.69
C PRO A 16 -1.76 5.72 5.55
N PRO A 17 -1.55 6.93 4.98
CA PRO A 17 -0.58 7.14 3.89
C PRO A 17 0.83 6.65 4.23
N ARG A 18 1.24 6.78 5.49
CA ARG A 18 2.54 6.29 5.99
C ARG A 18 2.65 4.76 5.95
N THR A 19 1.55 4.05 6.15
CA THR A 19 1.51 2.59 6.00
C THR A 19 1.66 2.20 4.53
N LEU A 20 0.96 2.90 3.63
CA LEU A 20 1.10 2.68 2.19
C LEU A 20 2.53 2.92 1.70
N SER A 21 3.18 4.00 2.15
CA SER A 21 4.60 4.25 1.85
C SER A 21 5.48 3.10 2.32
N ARG A 22 5.25 2.55 3.52
CA ARG A 22 6.01 1.38 4.01
C ARG A 22 5.81 0.13 3.16
N TRP A 23 4.61 -0.10 2.64
CA TRP A 23 4.37 -1.23 1.73
C TRP A 23 5.13 -1.08 0.42
N ILE A 24 5.20 0.15 -0.10
CA ILE A 24 6.00 0.48 -1.28
C ILE A 24 7.49 0.29 -1.01
N GLU A 25 8.01 0.84 0.10
CA GLU A 25 9.41 0.72 0.51
C GLU A 25 9.83 -0.75 0.71
N ALA A 26 8.91 -1.60 1.15
CA ALA A 26 9.12 -3.03 1.32
C ALA A 26 8.89 -3.86 0.04
N GLY A 27 8.53 -3.21 -1.07
CA GLY A 27 8.30 -3.88 -2.36
C GLY A 27 7.01 -4.70 -2.42
N LEU A 28 6.06 -4.49 -1.51
CA LEU A 28 4.78 -5.21 -1.47
C LEU A 28 3.72 -4.61 -2.40
N ALA A 29 3.84 -3.33 -2.73
CA ALA A 29 2.94 -2.64 -3.64
C ALA A 29 3.74 -1.93 -4.73
N CYS A 30 3.34 -2.14 -5.98
CA CYS A 30 3.92 -1.43 -7.11
C CYS A 30 3.64 0.07 -6.98
N HIS A 31 4.64 0.87 -7.32
CA HIS A 31 4.52 2.32 -7.40
C HIS A 31 5.13 2.83 -8.70
N GLU A 32 4.64 3.99 -9.16
CA GLU A 32 5.22 4.74 -10.27
C GLU A 32 5.36 6.21 -9.89
N ARG A 33 6.23 6.92 -10.62
CA ARG A 33 6.37 8.36 -10.45
C ARG A 33 5.11 9.04 -10.98
N ALA A 34 4.49 9.90 -10.19
CA ALA A 34 3.33 10.64 -10.66
C ALA A 34 3.77 11.78 -11.58
N GLU A 35 3.12 11.92 -12.74
CA GLU A 35 3.39 13.03 -13.68
C GLU A 35 2.76 14.36 -13.23
N ARG A 36 1.88 14.32 -12.21
CA ARG A 36 1.09 15.46 -11.77
C ARG A 36 1.84 16.29 -10.72
N ARG A 37 1.93 17.60 -10.93
CA ARG A 37 2.52 18.55 -9.97
C ARG A 37 1.83 18.44 -8.59
N GLY A 38 2.62 18.14 -7.56
CA GLY A 38 2.16 18.00 -6.16
C GLY A 38 1.90 16.56 -5.71
N GLU A 39 1.98 15.58 -6.62
CA GLU A 39 2.03 14.16 -6.27
C GLU A 39 3.39 13.63 -6.72
N ALA A 40 4.16 13.04 -5.80
CA ALA A 40 5.45 12.45 -6.16
C ALA A 40 5.31 11.03 -6.72
N MET A 41 4.27 10.29 -6.29
CA MET A 41 4.09 8.88 -6.62
C MET A 41 2.63 8.46 -6.67
N ARG A 42 2.36 7.40 -7.44
CA ARG A 42 1.11 6.64 -7.47
C ARG A 42 1.38 5.20 -7.07
N VAL A 43 0.36 4.53 -6.56
CA VAL A 43 0.39 3.13 -6.15
C VAL A 43 -0.61 2.32 -6.98
N TRP A 44 -0.26 1.08 -7.29
CA TRP A 44 -1.13 0.18 -8.04
C TRP A 44 -2.29 -0.30 -7.15
N GLY A 45 -3.51 0.12 -7.48
CA GLY A 45 -4.70 -0.15 -6.69
C GLY A 45 -4.91 -1.62 -6.30
N PRO A 46 -4.77 -2.59 -7.23
CA PRO A 46 -4.90 -4.02 -6.94
C PRO A 46 -3.92 -4.55 -5.87
N ASP A 47 -2.67 -4.08 -5.84
CA ASP A 47 -1.71 -4.51 -4.82
C ASP A 47 -2.14 -4.01 -3.44
N VAL A 48 -2.60 -2.75 -3.37
CA VAL A 48 -3.12 -2.16 -2.14
C VAL A 48 -4.38 -2.89 -1.67
N ALA A 49 -5.29 -3.24 -2.57
CA ALA A 49 -6.51 -3.97 -2.24
C ALA A 49 -6.18 -5.31 -1.57
N ARG A 50 -5.28 -6.09 -2.18
CA ARG A 50 -4.83 -7.38 -1.65
C ARG A 50 -4.17 -7.24 -0.27
N LEU A 51 -3.33 -6.24 -0.08
CA LEU A 51 -2.72 -5.96 1.23
C LEU A 51 -3.77 -5.48 2.25
N ALA A 52 -4.78 -4.73 1.82
CA ALA A 52 -5.83 -4.22 2.69
C ALA A 52 -6.70 -5.33 3.30
N GLU A 53 -6.92 -6.43 2.57
CA GLU A 53 -7.69 -7.60 3.06
C GLU A 53 -7.07 -8.24 4.32
N HIS A 54 -5.76 -8.09 4.50
CA HIS A 54 -5.00 -8.66 5.61
C HIS A 54 -4.43 -7.58 6.55
N TYR A 55 -4.79 -6.31 6.33
CA TYR A 55 -4.25 -5.20 7.10
C TYR A 55 -4.93 -5.08 8.46
N GLU A 56 -4.17 -5.33 9.52
CA GLU A 56 -4.57 -4.96 10.88
C GLU A 56 -4.05 -3.54 11.20
N PRO A 57 -4.77 -2.67 11.91
CA PRO A 57 -4.24 -1.39 12.40
C PRO A 57 -3.28 -1.57 13.60
N GLY A 58 -2.51 -0.53 13.95
CA GLY A 58 -1.61 -0.53 15.13
C GLY A 58 -0.16 -0.97 14.87
N ALA A 59 0.69 -0.84 15.90
CA ALA A 59 2.12 -1.15 15.85
C ALA A 59 2.41 -2.59 16.31
N GLY A 60 3.38 -3.26 15.68
CA GLY A 60 3.80 -4.61 16.10
C GLY A 60 5.00 -5.10 15.30
N ARG A 61 5.90 -5.83 15.96
CA ARG A 61 7.07 -6.46 15.31
C ARG A 61 6.61 -7.57 14.37
N GLY A 62 7.30 -7.74 13.23
CA GLY A 62 7.00 -8.80 12.24
C GLY A 62 5.68 -8.62 11.47
N LYS A 63 4.96 -7.52 11.66
CA LYS A 63 3.66 -7.31 11.03
C LYS A 63 3.73 -7.26 9.50
N LEU A 64 4.77 -6.65 8.96
CA LEU A 64 4.96 -6.53 7.53
C LEU A 64 5.27 -7.87 6.87
N GLU A 65 6.00 -8.73 7.57
CA GLU A 65 6.31 -10.09 7.14
C GLU A 65 5.04 -10.95 7.14
N ARG A 66 4.28 -10.95 8.24
CA ARG A 66 2.97 -11.61 8.32
C ARG A 66 2.00 -11.13 7.24
N LEU A 67 1.98 -9.82 6.99
CA LEU A 67 1.17 -9.23 5.93
C LEU A 67 1.60 -9.73 4.55
N ARG A 68 2.90 -9.79 4.29
CA ARG A 68 3.45 -10.33 3.04
C ARG A 68 3.07 -11.79 2.85
N GLU A 69 3.26 -12.63 3.87
CA GLU A 69 2.92 -14.06 3.82
C GLU A 69 1.42 -14.27 3.57
N ALA A 70 0.57 -13.48 4.22
CA ALA A 70 -0.87 -13.56 4.05
C ALA A 70 -1.32 -13.08 2.66
N ALA A 71 -0.78 -11.95 2.18
CA ALA A 71 -1.16 -11.35 0.91
C ALA A 71 -0.56 -12.07 -0.31
N PHE A 72 0.62 -12.68 -0.16
CA PHE A 72 1.35 -13.34 -1.23
C PHE A 72 1.86 -14.72 -0.77
N PRO A 73 0.96 -15.69 -0.58
CA PRO A 73 1.36 -17.06 -0.32
C PRO A 73 2.12 -17.60 -1.54
N GLY A 74 3.31 -18.14 -1.30
CA GLY A 74 4.15 -18.78 -2.32
C GLY A 74 3.57 -20.09 -2.84
#